data_AF-A0A6P7MV64-F1
#
_entry.id   AF-A0A6P7MV64-F1
#
_cell.length_a   1.000
_cell.length_b   1.000
_cell.length_c   1.000
_cell.angle_alpha   90.00
_cell.angle_beta   90.00
_cell.angle_gamma   90.00
#
_symmetry.space_group_name_H-M   'P 1'
#
loop_
_entity.id
_entity.type
_entity.pdbx_description
1 polymer ?
#
loop_
_entity_poly.entity_id
_entity_poly.type
_entity_poly.pdbx_seq_one_letter_code
_entity_poly.pdbx_strand_id
1 'polypeptide(L)'
;MSIAGLCIIYNKDAGVTKAFRNVPGITLQNVNQLNLLRLAPGGHVGRFCIWTESAFRKLDELYGTWRKHSTLKKDYNLPMHKMTNTDLTRMLKSEVIQKALRAPNKKLQNR
;
A
#
# COMPACT_ATOMS: atom_id res chain seq x y z
N MET A 1 14.98 7.41 19.06
CA MET A 1 14.40 6.05 18.93
C MET A 1 12.88 6.20 18.79
N SER A 2 12.41 6.51 17.59
CA SER A 2 11.00 6.75 17.29
C SER A 2 10.27 5.42 17.20
N ILE A 3 9.57 5.04 18.26
CA ILE A 3 8.68 3.88 18.25
C ILE A 3 7.54 4.22 17.27
N ALA A 4 7.67 3.78 16.02
CA ALA A 4 6.65 3.89 15.01
C ALA A 4 5.50 2.93 15.38
N GLY A 5 4.58 3.39 16.23
CA GLY A 5 3.41 2.59 16.62
C GLY A 5 2.24 2.76 15.64
N LEU A 6 1.04 2.52 16.15
CA LEU A 6 -0.22 2.51 15.40
C LEU A 6 -0.52 3.85 14.71
N CYS A 7 -1.09 3.78 13.50
CA CYS A 7 -1.68 4.94 12.83
C CYS A 7 -3.20 4.78 12.77
N ILE A 8 -3.94 5.64 13.45
CA ILE A 8 -5.40 5.68 13.38
C ILE A 8 -5.81 6.72 12.34
N ILE A 9 -6.55 6.27 11.34
CA ILE A 9 -7.01 7.09 10.21
C ILE A 9 -8.53 7.26 10.31
N TYR A 10 -8.96 8.52 10.40
CA TYR A 10 -10.36 8.89 10.60
C TYR A 10 -10.80 9.94 9.57
N ASN A 11 -12.12 10.06 9.34
CA ASN A 11 -12.68 11.07 8.45
C ASN A 11 -13.11 12.35 9.21
N LYS A 12 -13.91 12.18 10.26
CA LYS A 12 -14.39 13.27 11.12
C LYS A 12 -13.82 13.12 12.53
N ASP A 13 -13.36 14.23 13.11
CA ASP A 13 -12.84 14.27 14.47
C ASP A 13 -14.01 14.35 15.48
N ALA A 14 -14.70 13.23 15.69
CA ALA A 14 -15.78 13.11 16.69
C ALA A 14 -15.22 12.84 18.11
N GLY A 15 -14.14 13.53 18.48
CA GLY A 15 -13.41 13.31 19.74
C GLY A 15 -12.32 12.24 19.69
N VAL A 16 -12.11 11.61 18.53
CA VAL A 16 -11.07 10.58 18.30
C VAL A 16 -9.69 11.16 18.61
N THR A 17 -9.41 12.40 18.24
CA THR A 17 -8.11 13.00 18.54
C THR A 17 -7.89 13.13 20.04
N LYS A 18 -8.88 13.61 20.79
CA LYS A 18 -8.78 13.77 22.25
C LYS A 18 -8.63 12.42 22.96
N ALA A 19 -9.33 11.38 22.49
CA ALA A 19 -9.27 10.05 23.07
C ALA A 19 -7.88 9.42 22.96
N PHE A 20 -7.19 9.61 21.83
CA PHE A 20 -5.94 8.90 21.52
C PHE A 20 -4.67 9.76 21.56
N ARG A 21 -4.77 11.09 21.66
CA ARG A 21 -3.59 11.99 21.58
C ARG A 21 -2.52 11.75 22.64
N ASN A 22 -2.88 11.20 23.80
CA ASN A 22 -1.97 11.00 24.93
C ASN A 22 -1.49 9.54 25.07
N VAL A 23 -1.77 8.69 24.08
CA VAL A 23 -1.31 7.30 24.09
C VAL A 23 0.04 7.23 23.36
N PRO A 24 1.12 6.80 24.03
CA PRO A 24 2.43 6.73 23.42
C PRO A 24 2.45 5.78 22.21
N GLY A 25 3.14 6.18 21.14
CA GLY A 25 3.24 5.41 19.91
C GLY A 25 2.03 5.48 18.98
N ILE A 26 0.92 6.12 19.39
CA ILE A 26 -0.23 6.33 18.50
C ILE A 26 -0.06 7.62 17.70
N THR A 27 -0.38 7.56 16.41
CA THR A 27 -0.49 8.72 15.55
C THR A 27 -1.88 8.78 14.92
N LEU A 28 -2.38 10.00 14.75
CA LEU A 28 -3.71 10.28 14.25
C LEU A 28 -3.60 10.98 12.89
N GLN A 29 -4.40 10.55 11.92
CA GLN A 29 -4.43 11.11 10.57
C GLN A 29 -5.86 11.28 10.07
N ASN A 30 -6.14 12.44 9.48
CA ASN A 30 -7.38 12.64 8.74
C ASN A 30 -7.21 12.08 7.32
N VAL A 31 -8.19 11.31 6.84
CA VAL A 31 -8.16 10.70 5.51
C VAL A 31 -8.05 11.72 4.37
N ASN A 32 -8.58 12.93 4.55
CA ASN A 32 -8.48 13.99 3.55
C ASN A 32 -7.06 14.57 3.44
N GLN A 33 -6.21 14.34 4.45
CA GLN A 33 -4.86 14.90 4.57
C GLN A 33 -3.87 13.83 5.04
N LEU A 34 -3.77 12.73 4.28
CA LEU A 34 -2.81 11.67 4.54
C LEU A 34 -1.37 12.17 4.31
N ASN A 35 -0.56 12.18 5.36
CA ASN A 35 0.83 12.60 5.30
C ASN A 35 1.76 11.39 5.10
N LEU A 36 2.56 11.41 4.04
CA LEU A 36 3.52 10.34 3.71
C LEU A 36 4.55 10.10 4.82
N LEU A 37 5.05 11.15 5.48
CA LEU A 37 6.03 11.02 6.57
C LEU A 37 5.46 10.28 7.79
N ARG A 38 4.13 10.36 7.97
CA ARG A 38 3.44 9.60 9.02
C ARG A 38 3.09 8.19 8.54
N LEU A 39 2.76 7.98 7.27
CA LEU A 39 2.48 6.63 6.76
C LEU A 39 3.74 5.77 6.61
N ALA A 40 4.87 6.37 6.25
CA ALA A 40 6.16 5.69 6.10
C ALA A 40 7.27 6.41 6.90
N PRO A 41 7.25 6.33 8.25
CA PRO A 41 8.27 6.93 9.09
C PRO A 41 9.66 6.37 8.74
N GLY A 42 10.64 7.26 8.52
CA GLY A 42 11.98 6.86 8.11
C GLY A 42 12.03 6.21 6.72
N GLY A 43 11.02 6.39 5.87
CA GLY A 43 10.97 5.89 4.50
C GLY A 43 10.58 4.42 4.35
N HIS A 44 10.25 3.72 5.43
CA HIS A 44 9.86 2.31 5.39
C HIS A 44 8.35 2.18 5.19
N VAL A 45 7.93 1.40 4.19
CA VAL A 45 6.52 1.06 3.94
C VAL A 45 6.02 -0.03 4.89
N GLY A 46 4.71 -0.17 5.05
CA GLY A 46 4.10 -1.23 5.85
C GLY A 46 3.77 -0.86 7.29
N ARG A 47 3.44 0.41 7.55
CA ARG A 47 2.99 0.84 8.88
C ARG A 47 1.62 0.26 9.22
N PHE A 48 1.46 -0.23 10.46
CA PHE A 48 0.18 -0.76 10.92
C PHE A 48 -0.86 0.36 11.10
N CYS A 49 -1.91 0.33 10.26
CA CYS A 49 -2.95 1.35 10.19
C CYS A 49 -4.32 0.79 10.59
N ILE A 50 -5.02 1.51 11.47
CA ILE A 50 -6.41 1.27 11.85
C ILE A 50 -7.28 2.31 11.16
N TRP A 51 -8.33 1.87 10.47
CA TRP A 51 -9.21 2.74 9.69
C TRP A 51 -10.60 2.77 10.30
N THR A 52 -11.20 3.95 10.41
CA THR A 52 -12.66 4.03 10.60
C THR A 52 -13.37 3.69 9.31
N GLU A 53 -14.55 3.07 9.38
CA GLU A 53 -15.33 2.71 8.19
C GLU A 53 -15.54 3.90 7.24
N SER A 54 -15.90 5.06 7.81
CA SER A 54 -16.12 6.31 7.06
C SER A 54 -14.85 6.86 6.40
N ALA A 55 -13.66 6.58 6.95
CA ALA A 55 -12.40 6.93 6.32
C ALA A 55 -12.11 5.99 5.16
N PHE A 56 -12.34 4.69 5.36
CA PHE A 56 -12.11 3.69 4.34
C PHE A 56 -12.99 3.92 3.10
N ARG A 57 -14.28 4.20 3.28
CA ARG A 57 -15.20 4.56 2.19
C ARG A 57 -14.77 5.83 1.44
N LYS A 58 -14.19 6.80 2.14
CA LYS A 58 -13.76 8.09 1.57
C LYS A 58 -12.56 7.95 0.61
N LEU A 59 -11.78 6.86 0.72
CA LEU A 59 -10.64 6.61 -0.17
C LEU A 59 -11.06 6.49 -1.63
N ASP A 60 -12.20 5.84 -1.91
CA ASP A 60 -12.71 5.68 -3.28
C ASP A 60 -13.05 7.03 -3.92
N GLU A 61 -13.54 8.00 -3.14
CA GLU A 61 -13.77 9.36 -3.61
C GLU A 61 -12.45 10.14 -3.82
N LEU A 62 -11.50 9.97 -2.89
CA LEU A 62 -10.22 10.67 -2.89
C LEU A 62 -9.25 10.19 -3.98
N TYR A 63 -9.29 8.92 -4.35
CA TYR A 63 -8.32 8.32 -5.27
C TYR A 63 -8.96 7.67 -6.49
N GLY A 64 -10.25 7.33 -6.43
CA GLY A 64 -10.93 6.62 -7.52
C GLY A 64 -10.50 5.17 -7.63
N THR A 65 -10.84 4.57 -8.77
CA THR A 65 -10.39 3.25 -9.21
C THR A 65 -9.79 3.39 -10.60
N TRP A 66 -9.14 2.34 -11.14
CA TRP A 66 -8.66 2.38 -12.52
C TRP A 66 -9.76 2.64 -13.57
N ARG A 67 -11.04 2.41 -13.24
CA ARG A 67 -12.19 2.64 -14.13
C ARG A 67 -12.91 3.96 -13.88
N LYS A 68 -12.80 4.53 -12.68
CA LYS A 68 -13.54 5.71 -12.24
C LYS A 68 -12.57 6.70 -11.60
N HIS A 69 -12.45 7.89 -12.19
CA HIS A 69 -11.60 8.96 -11.69
C HIS A 69 -11.97 9.42 -10.27
N SER A 70 -11.02 10.03 -9.57
CA SER A 70 -11.28 10.68 -8.29
C SER A 70 -12.30 11.81 -8.44
N THR A 71 -13.19 11.95 -7.47
CA THR A 71 -14.15 13.06 -7.40
C THR A 71 -13.59 14.27 -6.65
N LEU A 72 -12.64 14.04 -5.74
CA LEU A 72 -12.11 15.09 -4.84
C LEU A 72 -10.74 15.63 -5.29
N LYS A 73 -9.95 14.84 -6.02
CA LYS A 73 -8.67 15.28 -6.56
C LYS A 73 -8.81 15.53 -8.06
N LYS A 74 -8.70 16.80 -8.44
CA LYS A 74 -8.75 17.22 -9.84
C LYS A 74 -7.58 16.61 -10.62
N ASP A 75 -7.89 16.11 -11.81
CA ASP A 75 -6.93 15.55 -12.77
C ASP A 75 -6.04 14.43 -12.20
N TYR A 76 -6.55 13.70 -11.20
CA TYR A 76 -5.87 12.56 -10.58
C TYR A 76 -6.46 11.22 -11.01
N ASN A 77 -5.59 10.26 -11.29
CA ASN A 77 -5.96 8.85 -11.47
C ASN A 77 -4.90 7.93 -10.84
N LEU A 78 -5.27 6.68 -10.58
CA LEU A 78 -4.35 5.69 -10.04
C LEU A 78 -3.22 5.36 -11.04
N PRO A 79 -1.97 5.23 -10.58
CA PRO A 79 -0.87 4.74 -11.41
C PRO A 79 -1.16 3.36 -12.02
N MET A 80 -0.75 3.15 -13.26
CA MET A 80 -0.85 1.85 -13.92
C MET A 80 0.25 0.90 -13.43
N HIS A 81 -0.11 -0.34 -13.12
CA HIS A 81 0.86 -1.37 -12.76
C HIS A 81 1.73 -1.73 -13.96
N LYS A 82 3.04 -1.90 -13.75
CA LYS A 82 3.97 -2.35 -14.82
C LYS A 82 3.84 -3.84 -15.13
N MET A 83 3.46 -4.65 -14.14
CA MET A 83 3.35 -6.09 -14.26
C MET A 83 1.98 -6.54 -13.74
N THR A 84 1.18 -7.16 -14.60
CA THR A 84 -0.20 -7.56 -14.25
C THR A 84 -0.25 -8.66 -13.19
N ASN A 85 0.73 -9.56 -13.19
CA ASN A 85 0.89 -10.60 -12.18
C ASN A 85 2.34 -10.60 -11.70
N THR A 86 2.59 -10.34 -10.43
CA THR A 86 3.94 -10.30 -9.85
C THR A 86 4.47 -11.67 -9.41
N ASP A 87 3.65 -12.73 -9.47
CA ASP A 87 4.08 -14.10 -9.12
C ASP A 87 4.92 -14.72 -10.25
N LEU A 88 6.21 -14.43 -10.20
CA LEU A 88 7.22 -14.98 -11.11
C LEU A 88 7.37 -16.49 -10.99
N THR A 89 7.28 -17.04 -9.78
CA THR A 89 7.47 -18.48 -9.56
C THR A 89 6.40 -19.28 -10.29
N ARG A 90 5.14 -18.83 -10.22
CA ARG A 90 4.04 -19.44 -10.96
C ARG A 90 4.20 -19.25 -12.46
N MET A 91 4.60 -18.07 -12.92
CA MET A 91 4.84 -17.82 -14.35
C MET A 91 5.93 -18.75 -14.89
N LEU A 92 7.08 -18.82 -14.22
CA LEU A 92 8.20 -19.67 -14.63
C LEU A 92 7.82 -21.15 -14.66
N LYS A 93 7.01 -21.62 -13.71
CA LYS A 93 6.54 -23.00 -13.64
C LYS A 93 5.35 -23.31 -14.56
N SER A 94 4.83 -22.32 -15.29
CA SER A 94 3.70 -22.56 -16.19
C SER A 94 4.07 -23.51 -17.33
N GLU A 95 3.16 -24.40 -17.70
CA GLU A 95 3.39 -25.40 -18.75
C GLU A 95 3.77 -24.78 -20.08
N VAL A 96 3.15 -23.65 -20.43
CA VAL A 96 3.44 -22.91 -21.67
C VAL A 96 4.90 -22.47 -21.71
N ILE A 97 5.41 -21.92 -20.60
CA ILE A 97 6.82 -21.51 -20.52
C ILE A 97 7.72 -22.74 -20.48
N GLN A 98 7.43 -23.73 -19.63
CA GLN A 98 8.24 -24.95 -19.50
C GLN A 98 8.36 -25.72 -20.81
N LYS A 99 7.30 -25.77 -21.64
CA LYS A 99 7.30 -26.40 -22.96
C LYS A 99 8.17 -25.66 -23.97
N ALA A 100 8.32 -24.34 -23.83
CA ALA A 100 9.16 -23.52 -24.70
C ALA A 100 10.64 -23.49 -24.26
N LEU A 101 10.94 -23.90 -23.03
CA LEU A 101 12.30 -23.90 -22.48
C LEU A 101 13.11 -25.10 -22.97
N ARG A 102 14.42 -24.89 -23.13
CA ARG A 102 15.40 -25.96 -23.38
C ARG A 102 15.79 -26.63 -22.06
N ALA A 103 16.24 -27.88 -22.13
CA ALA A 103 16.77 -28.57 -20.97
C ALA A 103 17.96 -27.80 -20.34
N PRO A 104 18.04 -27.70 -19.00
CA PRO A 104 19.09 -26.95 -18.32
C PRO A 104 20.45 -27.64 -18.47
N ASN A 105 21.50 -26.89 -18.84
CA ASN A 105 22.88 -27.37 -18.87
C ASN A 105 23.58 -27.04 -17.54
N LYS A 106 23.85 -28.06 -16.72
CA LYS A 106 24.44 -27.92 -15.37
C LYS A 106 25.92 -28.30 -15.31
N LYS A 107 26.62 -28.42 -16.44
CA LYS A 107 28.05 -28.79 -16.44
C LYS A 107 28.88 -27.68 -15.76
N LEU A 108 29.51 -28.01 -14.63
CA LEU A 108 30.53 -27.18 -13.99
C LEU A 108 31.86 -27.38 -14.73
N GLN A 109 32.37 -26.35 -15.41
CA GLN A 109 33.76 -26.34 -15.87
C GLN A 109 34.62 -25.76 -14.75
N ASN A 110 35.20 -26.64 -13.92
CA ASN A 110 36.27 -26.24 -13.03
C ASN A 110 37.52 -25.95 -13.90
N ARG A 111 38.05 -24.74 -13.78
CA ARG A 111 39.37 -24.38 -14.33
C ARG A 111 40.48 -24.92 -13.45
#